data_AF-A0A2T2SED7-F1
#
_entry.id   AF-A0A2T2SED7-F1
#
_cell.length_a   1.000
_cell.length_b   1.000
_cell.length_c   1.000
_cell.angle_alpha   90.00
_cell.angle_beta   90.00
_cell.angle_gamma   90.00
#
_symmetry.space_group_name_H-M   'P 1'
#
loop_
_entity.id
_entity.type
_entity.pdbx_description
1 polymer ?
#
loop_
_entity_poly.entity_id
_entity_poly.type
_entity_poly.pdbx_seq_one_letter_code
_entity_poly.pdbx_strand_id
1 'polypeptide(L)'
;MRHPRREASPSTSPPLLFHNAPPCMNNDARDSGSGSPSVSDPEGSVDRERLEERTLLMEEDEGEAPEALTPDVEALRALVEDVDCQCAPYQSVAVAAVQILERALRYEREVAEAALSLGQQEKLRSMVEVAYQTASVLRDTLNAQGHKVMRLCTKESLSDPGGDPQSSGQPWWFVLTDALEVLEEGTDQMASLTTGQPPDSPARELSQLITQLLRSHHDALLLEAE
;
A
#
# COMPACT_ATOMS: atom_id res chain seq x y z
N MET A 1 39.81 -37.11 -27.28
CA MET A 1 39.58 -38.37 -26.54
C MET A 1 40.58 -38.48 -25.39
N ARG A 2 40.13 -38.40 -24.13
CA ARG A 2 40.74 -39.01 -22.91
C ARG A 2 39.90 -38.66 -21.67
N HIS A 3 38.96 -39.55 -21.36
CA HIS A 3 38.47 -39.86 -20.01
C HIS A 3 38.92 -41.31 -19.71
N PRO A 4 38.74 -41.90 -18.50
CA PRO A 4 38.12 -41.38 -17.28
C PRO A 4 38.96 -41.58 -16.00
N ARG A 5 38.46 -41.11 -14.84
CA ARG A 5 38.49 -41.94 -13.61
C ARG A 5 37.29 -41.63 -12.71
N ARG A 6 36.65 -42.68 -12.21
CA ARG A 6 35.61 -42.67 -11.16
C ARG A 6 36.26 -42.80 -9.78
N GLU A 7 35.62 -42.24 -8.77
CA GLU A 7 35.43 -42.79 -7.41
C GLU A 7 34.33 -41.91 -6.77
N ALA A 8 33.10 -42.39 -6.49
CA ALA A 8 32.66 -43.41 -5.53
C ALA A 8 32.43 -42.85 -4.11
N SER A 9 31.15 -42.62 -3.77
CA SER A 9 30.67 -42.28 -2.42
C SER A 9 30.88 -43.44 -1.43
N PRO A 10 30.78 -43.20 -0.11
CA PRO A 10 29.52 -43.60 0.54
C PRO A 10 29.02 -42.71 1.70
N SER A 11 27.69 -42.67 1.82
CA SER A 11 26.86 -42.82 3.04
C SER A 11 27.36 -42.34 4.42
N THR A 12 26.52 -41.57 5.14
CA THR A 12 26.05 -41.88 6.52
C THR A 12 24.81 -41.05 6.89
N SER A 13 23.78 -41.74 7.41
CA SER A 13 22.59 -41.21 8.13
C SER A 13 22.03 -42.33 9.00
N PRO A 14 21.08 -42.08 9.94
CA PRO A 14 20.86 -40.89 10.76
C PRO A 14 21.21 -41.20 12.25
N PRO A 15 20.29 -41.54 13.19
CA PRO A 15 19.22 -40.76 13.82
C PRO A 15 19.36 -40.64 15.37
N LEU A 16 18.45 -39.89 16.02
CA LEU A 16 17.50 -40.37 17.08
C LEU A 16 17.09 -39.29 18.12
N LEU A 17 15.76 -39.12 18.28
CA LEU A 17 15.01 -38.87 19.54
C LEU A 17 15.29 -37.52 20.27
N PHE A 18 14.37 -36.88 21.01
CA PHE A 18 13.24 -37.38 21.82
C PHE A 18 12.04 -36.40 21.88
N HIS A 19 10.89 -36.92 22.33
CA HIS A 19 9.71 -36.14 22.75
C HIS A 19 10.00 -35.18 23.92
N ASN A 20 9.17 -34.14 24.06
CA ASN A 20 8.40 -33.88 25.29
C ASN A 20 7.30 -32.81 25.09
N ALA A 21 6.03 -33.23 25.26
CA ALA A 21 4.98 -32.41 25.86
C ALA A 21 4.81 -32.89 27.31
N PRO A 22 4.34 -32.07 28.27
CA PRO A 22 2.94 -32.18 28.72
C PRO A 22 2.37 -30.81 29.25
N PRO A 23 1.36 -30.73 30.16
CA PRO A 23 -0.05 -30.74 29.78
C PRO A 23 -0.88 -29.57 30.40
N CYS A 24 -2.21 -29.66 30.23
CA CYS A 24 -3.25 -28.74 30.69
C CYS A 24 -3.58 -28.73 32.20
N MET A 25 -4.14 -27.61 32.70
CA MET A 25 -5.16 -27.46 33.77
C MET A 25 -5.54 -25.96 33.85
N ASN A 26 -6.75 -25.52 33.46
CA ASN A 26 -8.06 -25.56 34.15
C ASN A 26 -8.19 -24.59 35.34
N ASN A 27 -9.17 -23.66 35.28
CA ASN A 27 -9.68 -22.94 36.46
C ASN A 27 -11.12 -22.45 36.24
N ASP A 28 -12.09 -23.18 36.81
CA ASP A 28 -13.46 -22.71 37.05
C ASP A 28 -13.50 -21.73 38.24
N ALA A 29 -14.40 -20.73 38.23
CA ALA A 29 -15.25 -20.42 39.40
C ALA A 29 -16.17 -19.17 39.24
N ARG A 30 -17.48 -19.42 39.43
CA ARG A 30 -18.52 -18.56 40.06
C ARG A 30 -19.03 -17.33 39.27
N ASP A 31 -20.33 -17.09 39.05
CA ASP A 31 -21.61 -17.34 39.78
C ASP A 31 -22.11 -16.14 40.61
N SER A 32 -23.44 -15.89 40.52
CA SER A 32 -24.28 -14.90 41.20
C SER A 32 -24.04 -13.41 40.85
N GLY A 33 -25.06 -12.54 40.78
CA GLY A 33 -26.51 -12.70 40.96
C GLY A 33 -27.15 -11.42 41.54
N SER A 34 -28.44 -11.17 41.25
CA SER A 34 -29.25 -10.00 41.67
C SER A 34 -28.86 -8.62 41.07
N GLY A 35 -29.78 -7.67 40.84
CA GLY A 35 -31.24 -7.71 40.97
C GLY A 35 -31.85 -6.31 40.80
N SER A 36 -33.00 -6.19 40.14
CA SER A 36 -33.66 -4.90 39.85
C SER A 36 -34.68 -4.46 40.91
N PRO A 37 -34.80 -3.15 41.16
CA PRO A 37 -36.08 -2.47 41.39
C PRO A 37 -36.27 -1.38 40.30
N SER A 38 -37.38 -1.34 39.58
CA SER A 38 -38.74 -0.89 39.97
C SER A 38 -38.92 0.64 39.93
N VAL A 39 -40.06 1.07 39.40
CA VAL A 39 -40.32 2.39 38.79
C VAL A 39 -41.15 3.30 39.73
N SER A 40 -41.26 4.60 39.37
CA SER A 40 -42.20 5.62 39.86
C SER A 40 -41.83 6.34 41.17
N ASP A 41 -42.06 7.66 41.35
CA ASP A 41 -42.87 8.64 40.59
C ASP A 41 -42.25 10.07 40.52
N PRO A 42 -42.83 11.02 39.74
CA PRO A 42 -42.16 12.27 39.33
C PRO A 42 -42.72 13.57 39.92
N GLU A 43 -41.86 14.46 40.42
CA GLU A 43 -42.11 15.92 40.52
C GLU A 43 -40.78 16.68 40.35
N GLY A 44 -40.75 17.73 39.52
CA GLY A 44 -39.51 18.50 39.29
C GLY A 44 -39.49 19.34 38.00
N SER A 45 -40.31 20.39 37.94
CA SER A 45 -40.35 21.32 36.81
C SER A 45 -39.07 22.20 36.74
N VAL A 46 -38.01 21.74 36.08
CA VAL A 46 -36.78 22.54 35.84
C VAL A 46 -36.11 22.32 34.47
N ASP A 47 -36.51 21.30 33.70
CA ASP A 47 -35.75 20.81 32.53
C ASP A 47 -35.96 21.56 31.19
N ARG A 48 -36.35 22.84 31.19
CA ARG A 48 -36.57 23.60 29.94
C ARG A 48 -35.59 24.74 29.66
N GLU A 49 -34.96 25.35 30.66
CA GLU A 49 -33.99 26.45 30.42
C GLU A 49 -32.54 25.97 30.24
N ARG A 50 -32.20 24.77 30.74
CA ARG A 50 -30.81 24.25 30.69
C ARG A 50 -30.39 23.63 29.35
N LEU A 51 -31.29 23.57 28.38
CA LEU A 51 -31.03 23.01 27.05
C LEU A 51 -30.62 24.08 26.03
N GLU A 52 -30.92 25.36 26.29
CA GLU A 52 -30.58 26.48 25.41
C GLU A 52 -29.13 26.94 25.60
N GLU A 53 -28.61 26.96 26.84
CA GLU A 53 -27.19 27.30 27.13
C GLU A 53 -26.17 26.27 26.62
N ARG A 54 -26.60 25.04 26.27
CA ARG A 54 -25.70 23.99 25.77
C ARG A 54 -25.58 23.94 24.24
N THR A 55 -26.27 24.84 23.55
CA THR A 55 -26.31 24.93 22.08
C THR A 55 -25.39 26.05 21.53
N LEU A 56 -24.66 26.76 22.41
CA LEU A 56 -23.92 28.00 22.08
C LEU A 56 -22.41 27.97 22.38
N LEU A 57 -21.81 26.79 22.59
CA LEU A 57 -20.36 26.65 22.81
C LEU A 57 -19.79 25.35 22.19
N MET A 58 -19.95 25.19 20.87
CA MET A 58 -19.01 24.47 19.99
C MET A 58 -19.06 25.08 18.57
N GLU A 59 -18.85 26.40 18.48
CA GLU A 59 -18.35 27.04 17.25
C GLU A 59 -16.83 27.23 17.42
N GLU A 60 -16.10 26.11 17.50
CA GLU A 60 -14.65 26.10 17.35
C GLU A 60 -14.32 25.19 16.18
N ASP A 61 -14.25 25.81 15.00
CA ASP A 61 -13.39 25.42 13.88
C ASP A 61 -13.21 23.90 13.74
N GLU A 62 -14.20 23.21 13.12
CA GLU A 62 -13.89 22.01 12.35
C GLU A 62 -13.00 22.45 11.18
N GLY A 63 -11.74 22.71 11.52
CA GLY A 63 -10.67 22.95 10.57
C GLY A 63 -10.65 21.73 9.67
N GLU A 64 -11.12 21.95 8.45
CA GLU A 64 -11.29 20.98 7.38
C GLU A 64 -10.06 20.09 7.33
N ALA A 65 -10.16 18.90 7.95
CA ALA A 65 -9.07 17.96 7.99
C ALA A 65 -8.73 17.69 6.53
N PRO A 66 -7.52 18.06 6.07
CA PRO A 66 -7.29 18.29 4.66
C PRO A 66 -7.68 17.03 3.90
N GLU A 67 -8.73 17.12 3.08
CA GLU A 67 -9.20 15.99 2.26
C GLU A 67 -7.97 15.42 1.58
N ALA A 68 -7.59 14.20 2.00
CA ALA A 68 -6.24 13.71 1.79
C ALA A 68 -5.99 13.65 0.29
N LEU A 69 -5.24 14.63 -0.21
CA LEU A 69 -5.23 15.07 -1.61
C LEU A 69 -5.33 13.86 -2.53
N THR A 70 -6.55 13.62 -3.04
CA THR A 70 -6.84 12.44 -3.84
C THR A 70 -5.85 12.41 -4.99
N PRO A 71 -5.10 11.31 -5.22
CA PRO A 71 -4.04 11.32 -6.21
C PRO A 71 -4.61 11.67 -7.59
N ASP A 72 -4.26 12.86 -8.05
CA ASP A 72 -5.03 13.54 -9.08
C ASP A 72 -4.59 13.05 -10.47
N VAL A 73 -5.28 12.03 -10.96
CA VAL A 73 -5.11 11.48 -12.31
C VAL A 73 -5.42 12.55 -13.36
N GLU A 74 -6.34 13.46 -13.08
CA GLU A 74 -6.70 14.59 -13.92
C GLU A 74 -5.58 15.65 -13.96
N ALA A 75 -4.88 15.93 -12.84
CA ALA A 75 -3.68 16.77 -12.84
C ALA A 75 -2.54 16.15 -13.66
N LEU A 76 -2.35 14.82 -13.59
CA LEU A 76 -1.40 14.15 -14.47
C LEU A 76 -1.81 14.26 -15.95
N ARG A 77 -3.09 14.07 -16.28
CA ARG A 77 -3.57 14.26 -17.66
C ARG A 77 -3.36 15.69 -18.15
N ALA A 78 -3.66 16.69 -17.31
CA ALA A 78 -3.43 18.09 -17.62
C ALA A 78 -1.95 18.40 -17.89
N LEU A 79 -1.04 17.87 -17.07
CA LEU A 79 0.41 17.96 -17.31
C LEU A 79 0.79 17.35 -18.67
N VAL A 80 0.30 16.14 -18.96
CA VAL A 80 0.58 15.43 -20.22
C VAL A 80 0.05 16.16 -21.46
N GLU A 81 -1.07 16.87 -21.33
CA GLU A 81 -1.67 17.65 -22.42
C GLU A 81 -0.91 18.98 -22.70
N ASP A 82 -0.30 19.59 -21.68
CA ASP A 82 0.40 20.89 -21.80
C ASP A 82 1.87 20.74 -22.26
N VAL A 83 2.55 19.64 -21.91
CA VAL A 83 4.02 19.53 -22.04
C VAL A 83 4.51 18.71 -23.24
N ASP A 84 5.67 19.08 -23.79
CA ASP A 84 6.38 18.24 -24.76
C ASP A 84 6.98 16.99 -24.10
N CYS A 85 6.15 15.96 -24.04
CA CYS A 85 6.51 14.63 -23.57
C CYS A 85 7.68 13.99 -24.33
N GLN A 86 8.09 14.48 -25.52
CA GLN A 86 9.15 13.86 -26.31
C GLN A 86 10.57 14.17 -25.81
N CYS A 87 10.73 15.13 -24.89
CA CYS A 87 12.06 15.47 -24.38
C CYS A 87 12.68 14.33 -23.53
N ALA A 88 13.99 14.11 -23.70
CA ALA A 88 14.69 12.96 -23.09
C ALA A 88 14.63 12.90 -21.54
N PRO A 89 14.68 14.03 -20.78
CA PRO A 89 14.53 13.98 -19.33
C PRO A 89 13.14 13.50 -18.91
N TYR A 90 12.09 14.00 -19.55
CA TYR A 90 10.70 13.58 -19.30
C TYR A 90 10.53 12.09 -19.58
N GLN A 91 10.97 11.62 -20.75
CA GLN A 91 10.90 10.20 -21.12
C GLN A 91 11.66 9.29 -20.13
N SER A 92 12.78 9.76 -19.58
CA SER A 92 13.55 8.99 -18.59
C SER A 92 12.81 8.89 -17.26
N VAL A 93 12.21 9.99 -16.79
CA VAL A 93 11.38 10.00 -15.56
C VAL A 93 10.09 9.21 -15.76
N ALA A 94 9.41 9.34 -16.90
CA ALA A 94 8.18 8.60 -17.21
C ALA A 94 8.41 7.08 -17.26
N VAL A 95 9.53 6.62 -17.85
CA VAL A 95 9.91 5.20 -17.80
C VAL A 95 10.13 4.71 -16.37
N ALA A 96 10.85 5.47 -15.54
CA ALA A 96 11.08 5.10 -14.13
C ALA A 96 9.77 5.08 -13.33
N ALA A 97 8.93 6.11 -13.48
CA ALA A 97 7.63 6.20 -12.84
C ALA A 97 6.71 5.03 -13.20
N VAL A 98 6.63 4.63 -14.48
CA VAL A 98 5.84 3.46 -14.89
C VAL A 98 6.39 2.18 -14.23
N GLN A 99 7.70 2.00 -14.15
CA GLN A 99 8.29 0.80 -13.51
C GLN A 99 8.00 0.73 -12.01
N ILE A 100 8.10 1.87 -11.32
CA ILE A 100 7.81 1.96 -9.88
C ILE A 100 6.31 1.71 -9.63
N LEU A 101 5.42 2.34 -10.39
CA LEU A 101 3.97 2.11 -10.30
C LEU A 101 3.59 0.67 -10.63
N GLU A 102 4.15 0.06 -11.68
CA GLU A 102 3.87 -1.34 -12.03
C GLU A 102 4.42 -2.35 -11.01
N ARG A 103 5.46 -1.98 -10.25
CA ARG A 103 5.92 -2.75 -9.07
C ARG A 103 4.92 -2.57 -7.92
N ALA A 104 4.63 -1.35 -7.50
CA ALA A 104 3.68 -1.06 -6.42
C ALA A 104 2.31 -1.71 -6.64
N LEU A 105 1.74 -1.56 -7.85
CA LEU A 105 0.47 -2.16 -8.27
C LEU A 105 0.39 -3.67 -8.09
N ARG A 106 1.53 -4.39 -8.12
CA ARG A 106 1.55 -5.83 -7.88
C ARG A 106 1.24 -6.11 -6.40
N TYR A 107 1.99 -5.48 -5.51
CA TYR A 107 1.85 -5.66 -4.07
C TYR A 107 0.52 -5.11 -3.55
N GLU A 108 0.08 -3.94 -4.01
CA GLU A 108 -1.23 -3.37 -3.64
C GLU A 108 -2.41 -4.28 -4.04
N ARG A 109 -2.31 -4.99 -5.17
CA ARG A 109 -3.32 -6.00 -5.55
C ARG A 109 -3.32 -7.19 -4.59
N GLU A 110 -2.15 -7.68 -4.21
CA GLU A 110 -2.03 -8.77 -3.24
C GLU A 110 -2.60 -8.32 -1.87
N VAL A 111 -2.40 -7.07 -1.44
CA VAL A 111 -3.04 -6.50 -0.23
C VAL A 111 -4.56 -6.41 -0.38
N ALA A 112 -5.06 -5.93 -1.52
CA ALA A 112 -6.49 -5.85 -1.81
C ALA A 112 -7.18 -7.23 -1.88
N GLU A 113 -6.46 -8.27 -2.28
CA GLU A 113 -6.91 -9.67 -2.26
C GLU A 113 -6.86 -10.29 -0.86
N ALA A 114 -5.84 -9.95 -0.05
CA ALA A 114 -5.66 -10.42 1.32
C ALA A 114 -6.45 -9.63 2.39
N ALA A 115 -7.16 -8.57 2.00
CA ALA A 115 -7.92 -7.68 2.88
C ALA A 115 -8.92 -8.43 3.78
N LEU A 116 -9.00 -8.02 5.06
CA LEU A 116 -9.78 -8.71 6.08
C LEU A 116 -11.29 -8.42 6.03
N SER A 117 -11.70 -7.38 5.32
CA SER A 117 -13.10 -6.98 5.20
C SER A 117 -13.43 -6.41 3.82
N LEU A 118 -14.72 -6.42 3.46
CA LEU A 118 -15.18 -5.92 2.16
C LEU A 118 -14.90 -4.42 1.97
N GLY A 119 -15.11 -3.59 3.00
CA GLY A 119 -14.85 -2.14 2.92
C GLY A 119 -13.38 -1.82 2.68
N GLN A 120 -12.47 -2.55 3.35
CA GLN A 120 -11.03 -2.45 3.09
C GLN A 120 -10.71 -2.88 1.66
N GLN A 121 -11.23 -4.02 1.23
CA GLN A 121 -11.04 -4.50 -0.14
C GLN A 121 -11.54 -3.50 -1.19
N GLU A 122 -12.66 -2.82 -0.96
CA GLU A 122 -13.20 -1.79 -1.85
C GLU A 122 -12.31 -0.54 -1.89
N LYS A 123 -11.85 -0.04 -0.73
CA LYS A 123 -10.88 1.08 -0.65
C LYS A 123 -9.58 0.75 -1.38
N LEU A 124 -8.99 -0.41 -1.09
CA LEU A 124 -7.72 -0.87 -1.67
C LEU A 124 -7.84 -1.10 -3.18
N ARG A 125 -8.97 -1.63 -3.67
CA ARG A 125 -9.25 -1.71 -5.11
C ARG A 125 -9.34 -0.34 -5.78
N SER A 126 -9.93 0.65 -5.11
CA SER A 126 -9.98 2.03 -5.61
C SER A 126 -8.58 2.63 -5.76
N MET A 127 -7.70 2.42 -4.78
CA MET A 127 -6.28 2.81 -4.85
C MET A 127 -5.57 2.13 -6.03
N VAL A 128 -5.68 0.80 -6.15
CA VAL A 128 -5.11 0.03 -7.27
C VAL A 128 -5.58 0.55 -8.64
N GLU A 129 -6.85 0.97 -8.75
CA GLU A 129 -7.39 1.53 -9.99
C GLU A 129 -6.78 2.92 -10.31
N VAL A 130 -6.62 3.79 -9.31
CA VAL A 130 -5.96 5.10 -9.47
C VAL A 130 -4.50 4.96 -9.92
N ALA A 131 -3.72 4.09 -9.28
CA ALA A 131 -2.34 3.81 -9.70
C ALA A 131 -2.28 3.15 -11.10
N TYR A 132 -3.25 2.29 -11.44
CA TYR A 132 -3.33 1.66 -12.77
C TYR A 132 -3.62 2.67 -13.87
N GLN A 133 -4.56 3.59 -13.65
CA GLN A 133 -4.88 4.67 -14.59
C GLN A 133 -3.70 5.62 -14.75
N THR A 134 -3.05 6.00 -13.66
CA THR A 134 -1.82 6.82 -13.67
C THR A 134 -0.73 6.15 -14.52
N ALA A 135 -0.42 4.88 -14.26
CA ALA A 135 0.56 4.12 -15.03
C ALA A 135 0.16 3.98 -16.51
N SER A 136 -1.15 3.96 -16.82
CA SER A 136 -1.63 3.93 -18.20
C SER A 136 -1.44 5.25 -18.93
N VAL A 137 -1.82 6.38 -18.32
CA VAL A 137 -1.58 7.72 -18.88
C VAL A 137 -0.10 7.89 -19.18
N LEU A 138 0.79 7.54 -18.24
CA LEU A 138 2.24 7.60 -18.47
C LEU A 138 2.71 6.68 -19.60
N ARG A 139 2.24 5.42 -19.65
CA ARG A 139 2.58 4.48 -20.73
C ARG A 139 2.23 5.05 -22.11
N ASP A 140 1.10 5.73 -22.23
CA ASP A 140 0.64 6.32 -23.49
C ASP A 140 1.46 7.56 -23.91
N THR A 141 2.18 8.20 -22.98
CA THR A 141 3.16 9.27 -23.30
C THR A 141 4.52 8.75 -23.77
N LEU A 142 4.82 7.47 -23.58
CA LEU A 142 6.15 6.94 -23.91
C LEU A 142 6.37 6.89 -25.42
N ASN A 143 7.54 7.34 -25.85
CA ASN A 143 7.95 7.23 -27.24
C ASN A 143 8.54 5.83 -27.54
N ALA A 144 8.90 5.59 -28.80
CA ALA A 144 9.44 4.30 -29.24
C ALA A 144 10.71 3.86 -28.48
N GLN A 145 11.52 4.80 -27.98
CA GLN A 145 12.67 4.51 -27.13
C GLN A 145 12.23 4.20 -25.69
N GLY A 146 11.32 4.99 -25.12
CA GLY A 146 10.73 4.72 -23.79
C GLY A 146 10.13 3.32 -23.69
N HIS A 147 9.26 2.94 -24.64
CA HIS A 147 8.72 1.59 -24.74
C HIS A 147 9.79 0.49 -24.92
N LYS A 148 10.90 0.80 -25.60
CA LYS A 148 12.00 -0.16 -25.76
C LYS A 148 12.75 -0.36 -24.43
N VAL A 149 13.02 0.71 -23.68
CA VAL A 149 13.67 0.62 -22.36
C VAL A 149 12.77 -0.16 -21.39
N MET A 150 11.47 0.18 -21.31
CA MET A 150 10.49 -0.58 -20.52
C MET A 150 10.61 -2.10 -20.72
N ARG A 151 10.54 -2.57 -21.97
CA ARG A 151 10.61 -4.00 -22.30
C ARG A 151 11.92 -4.68 -21.91
N LEU A 152 13.03 -3.95 -21.83
CA LEU A 152 14.31 -4.48 -21.38
C LEU A 152 14.29 -4.68 -19.86
N CYS A 153 13.85 -3.67 -19.11
CA CYS A 153 13.73 -3.72 -17.65
C CYS A 153 12.73 -4.79 -17.19
N THR A 154 11.58 -4.96 -17.86
CA THR A 154 10.63 -6.06 -17.56
C THR A 154 11.28 -7.44 -17.71
N LYS A 155 12.14 -7.63 -18.72
CA LYS A 155 12.82 -8.91 -18.95
C LYS A 155 13.88 -9.23 -17.88
N GLU A 156 14.53 -8.19 -17.35
CA GLU A 156 15.49 -8.32 -16.26
C GLU A 156 14.79 -8.60 -14.92
N SER A 157 13.71 -7.86 -14.61
CA SER A 157 12.91 -8.06 -13.39
C SER A 157 12.19 -9.43 -13.34
N LEU A 158 11.84 -10.03 -14.48
CA LEU A 158 11.35 -11.43 -14.56
C LEU A 158 12.41 -12.49 -14.21
N SER A 159 13.65 -12.09 -13.93
CA SER A 159 14.74 -12.98 -13.51
C SER A 159 14.96 -13.01 -12.00
N ASP A 160 14.15 -12.28 -11.22
CA ASP A 160 14.21 -12.28 -9.75
C ASP A 160 13.69 -13.63 -9.18
N PRO A 161 14.54 -14.43 -8.51
CA PRO A 161 14.15 -15.73 -7.98
C PRO A 161 13.43 -15.66 -6.62
N GLY A 162 13.14 -14.46 -6.08
CA GLY A 162 12.52 -14.29 -4.77
C GLY A 162 11.00 -14.48 -4.73
N GLY A 163 10.29 -14.29 -5.85
CA GLY A 163 8.83 -14.39 -5.92
C GLY A 163 8.33 -15.83 -6.04
N ASP A 164 8.14 -16.52 -4.91
CA ASP A 164 7.52 -17.86 -4.90
C ASP A 164 6.04 -17.76 -5.34
N PRO A 165 5.56 -18.50 -6.37
CA PRO A 165 4.19 -18.34 -6.92
C PRO A 165 3.03 -18.81 -6.01
N GLN A 166 3.17 -18.70 -4.69
CA GLN A 166 2.26 -19.23 -3.67
C GLN A 166 1.75 -18.14 -2.69
N SER A 167 1.40 -16.94 -3.16
CA SER A 167 0.71 -15.92 -2.33
C SER A 167 -0.66 -16.40 -1.78
N SER A 168 -1.20 -17.52 -2.27
CA SER A 168 -2.41 -18.17 -1.72
C SER A 168 -2.16 -18.82 -0.34
N GLY A 169 -1.95 -17.99 0.69
CA GLY A 169 -1.76 -18.44 2.07
C GLY A 169 -0.86 -17.55 2.94
N GLN A 170 -0.27 -16.50 2.38
CA GLN A 170 0.44 -15.48 3.16
C GLN A 170 -0.54 -14.78 4.14
N PRO A 171 -0.19 -14.58 5.43
CA PRO A 171 -0.97 -13.72 6.32
C PRO A 171 -1.03 -12.30 5.77
N TRP A 172 -2.21 -11.67 5.84
CA TRP A 172 -2.48 -10.33 5.28
C TRP A 172 -1.41 -9.28 5.63
N TRP A 173 -0.88 -9.31 6.86
CA TRP A 173 0.10 -8.35 7.35
C TRP A 173 1.45 -8.45 6.62
N PHE A 174 1.90 -9.66 6.21
CA PHE A 174 3.14 -9.82 5.44
C PHE A 174 3.02 -9.12 4.09
N VAL A 175 1.90 -9.34 3.40
CA VAL A 175 1.60 -8.73 2.11
C VAL A 175 1.50 -7.20 2.25
N LEU A 176 0.93 -6.71 3.36
CA LEU A 176 0.89 -5.30 3.70
C LEU A 176 2.29 -4.71 3.93
N THR A 177 3.16 -5.39 4.68
CA THR A 177 4.53 -4.89 4.92
C THR A 177 5.36 -4.86 3.64
N ASP A 178 5.22 -5.87 2.78
CA ASP A 178 5.90 -5.91 1.47
C ASP A 178 5.42 -4.76 0.57
N ALA A 179 4.11 -4.43 0.60
CA ALA A 179 3.55 -3.30 -0.14
C ALA A 179 4.04 -1.94 0.40
N LEU A 180 4.11 -1.78 1.72
CA LEU A 180 4.63 -0.56 2.36
C LEU A 180 6.11 -0.34 2.01
N GLU A 181 6.96 -1.38 2.12
CA GLU A 181 8.38 -1.30 1.74
C GLU A 181 8.56 -0.91 0.27
N VAL A 182 7.77 -1.48 -0.64
CA VAL A 182 7.82 -1.17 -2.08
C VAL A 182 7.35 0.27 -2.38
N LEU A 183 6.38 0.79 -1.63
CA LEU A 183 5.92 2.18 -1.76
C LEU A 183 6.92 3.18 -1.19
N GLU A 184 7.58 2.87 -0.07
CA GLU A 184 8.67 3.68 0.50
C GLU A 184 9.86 3.71 -0.46
N GLU A 185 10.33 2.55 -0.94
CA GLU A 185 11.43 2.44 -1.91
C GLU A 185 11.13 3.22 -3.21
N GLY A 186 9.89 3.10 -3.71
CA GLY A 186 9.41 3.84 -4.88
C GLY A 186 9.34 5.35 -4.65
N THR A 187 8.88 5.78 -3.47
CA THR A 187 8.81 7.20 -3.07
C THR A 187 10.20 7.82 -3.02
N ASP A 188 11.18 7.14 -2.43
CA ASP A 188 12.56 7.60 -2.34
C ASP A 188 13.24 7.67 -3.72
N GLN A 189 12.98 6.69 -4.59
CA GLN A 189 13.46 6.73 -5.98
C GLN A 189 12.89 7.93 -6.75
N MET A 190 11.58 8.19 -6.65
CA MET A 190 10.95 9.34 -7.30
C MET A 190 11.38 10.68 -6.70
N ALA A 191 11.60 10.76 -5.38
CA ALA A 191 12.14 11.94 -4.72
C ALA A 191 13.58 12.22 -5.18
N SER A 192 14.42 11.18 -5.30
CA SER A 192 15.77 11.29 -5.86
C SER A 192 15.74 11.84 -7.29
N LEU A 193 14.90 11.27 -8.17
CA LEU A 193 14.70 11.77 -9.53
C LEU A 193 14.24 13.24 -9.56
N THR A 194 13.33 13.62 -8.67
CA THR A 194 12.84 15.00 -8.51
C THR A 194 13.97 15.98 -8.22
N THR A 195 14.89 15.64 -7.31
CA THR A 195 16.04 16.49 -6.96
C THR A 195 17.07 16.60 -8.10
N GLY A 196 17.12 15.61 -8.99
CA GLY A 196 17.96 15.61 -10.18
C GLY A 196 17.43 16.46 -11.34
N GLN A 197 16.17 16.89 -11.31
CA GLN A 197 15.57 17.70 -12.39
C GLN A 197 15.70 19.21 -12.16
N PRO A 198 15.83 20.01 -13.24
CA PRO A 198 15.74 21.47 -13.14
C PRO A 198 14.43 21.93 -12.48
N PRO A 199 14.43 23.05 -11.74
CA PRO A 199 13.18 23.70 -11.33
C PRO A 199 12.30 24.00 -12.55
N ASP A 200 10.98 23.97 -12.34
CA ASP A 200 9.96 24.30 -13.34
C ASP A 200 10.05 23.47 -14.64
N SER A 201 10.64 22.28 -14.58
CA SER A 201 10.70 21.35 -15.70
C SER A 201 9.56 20.30 -15.63
N PRO A 202 8.94 19.93 -16.76
CA PRO A 202 7.88 18.90 -16.80
C PRO A 202 8.30 17.56 -16.18
N ALA A 203 9.58 17.20 -16.31
CA ALA A 203 10.13 16.00 -15.70
C ALA A 203 10.12 16.07 -14.16
N ARG A 204 10.35 17.26 -13.58
CA ARG A 204 10.29 17.49 -12.14
C ARG A 204 8.87 17.43 -11.62
N GLU A 205 7.95 18.11 -12.29
CA GLU A 205 6.53 18.15 -11.94
C GLU A 205 5.92 16.76 -11.99
N LEU A 206 6.18 16.00 -13.07
CA LEU A 206 5.84 14.58 -13.17
C LEU A 206 6.38 13.80 -11.95
N SER A 207 7.67 13.93 -11.62
CA SER A 207 8.23 13.20 -10.49
C SER A 207 7.61 13.59 -9.14
N GLN A 208 7.15 14.84 -8.98
CA GLN A 208 6.45 15.31 -7.79
C GLN A 208 5.04 14.70 -7.68
N LEU A 209 4.26 14.70 -8.78
CA LEU A 209 2.93 14.08 -8.82
C LEU A 209 2.98 12.60 -8.45
N ILE A 210 3.94 11.84 -9.02
CA ILE A 210 4.09 10.41 -8.72
C ILE A 210 4.61 10.18 -7.30
N THR A 211 5.51 11.04 -6.78
CA THR A 211 5.91 10.98 -5.37
C THR A 211 4.71 11.21 -4.43
N GLN A 212 3.81 12.12 -4.77
CA GLN A 212 2.62 12.40 -3.97
C GLN A 212 1.60 11.25 -4.00
N LEU A 213 1.38 10.64 -5.17
CA LEU A 213 0.57 9.43 -5.33
C LEU A 213 1.08 8.28 -4.45
N LEU A 214 2.38 7.96 -4.53
CA LEU A 214 2.98 6.85 -3.78
C LEU A 214 2.89 7.08 -2.26
N ARG A 215 3.10 8.31 -1.79
CA ARG A 215 2.90 8.67 -0.37
C ARG A 215 1.44 8.57 0.07
N SER A 216 0.52 9.10 -0.71
CA SER A 216 -0.92 9.00 -0.42
C SER A 216 -1.36 7.53 -0.30
N HIS A 217 -0.84 6.65 -1.16
CA HIS A 217 -1.08 5.21 -1.05
C HIS A 217 -0.44 4.58 0.19
N HIS A 218 0.83 4.91 0.49
CA HIS A 218 1.53 4.44 1.68
C HIS A 218 0.80 4.83 2.97
N ASP A 219 0.41 6.10 3.10
CA ASP A 219 -0.32 6.62 4.26
C ASP A 219 -1.72 5.98 4.36
N ALA A 220 -2.39 5.76 3.22
CA ALA A 220 -3.67 5.05 3.18
C ALA A 220 -3.57 3.57 3.57
N LEU A 221 -2.43 2.91 3.32
CA LEU A 221 -2.13 1.55 3.78
C LEU A 221 -1.80 1.50 5.28
N LEU A 222 -1.05 2.48 5.80
CA LEU A 222 -0.79 2.60 7.24
C LEU A 222 -2.09 2.75 8.04
N LEU A 223 -3.04 3.56 7.55
CA LEU A 223 -4.36 3.71 8.17
C LEU A 223 -5.22 2.42 8.17
N GLU A 224 -4.89 1.43 7.34
CA GLU A 224 -5.55 0.10 7.36
C GLU A 224 -4.80 -0.92 8.25
N ALA A 225 -3.68 -0.52 8.84
CA ALA A 225 -2.87 -1.33 9.75
C ALA A 225 -3.23 -1.12 11.24
N GLU A 226 -3.94 -0.03 11.56
CA GLU A 226 -4.32 0.42 12.92
C GLU A 226 -5.66 -0.18 13.42
#